data_AF-A0A956XTC5-F1
#
_entry.id   AF-A0A956XTC5-F1
#
_cell.length_a   1.000
_cell.length_b   1.000
_cell.length_c   1.000
_cell.angle_alpha   90.00
_cell.angle_beta   90.00
_cell.angle_gamma   90.00
#
_symmetry.space_group_name_H-M   'P 1'
#
loop_
_entity.id
_entity.type
_entity.pdbx_description
1 polymer ?
#
loop_
_entity_poly.entity_id
_entity_poly.type
_entity_poly.pdbx_seq_one_letter_code
_entity_poly.pdbx_strand_id
1 'polypeptide(L)'
;MRKYVVLFFCIVVLLGSATLIGVTTSARDYDLRGYTNATLDANLPYRIPRFGINADLRQYSPQDLPIQLDMMKAAGVYWVRQFIYWDEIETSVGEYNWQQIDPIIDSFRNRLDMELAVVLFRSPDWA
;
A
#
# COMPACT_ATOMS: atom_id res chain seq x y z
N MET A 1 28.82 44.34 29.60
CA MET A 1 27.46 43.81 29.84
C MET A 1 26.53 43.96 28.63
N ARG A 2 26.23 45.17 28.14
CA ARG A 2 25.31 45.41 26.99
C ARG A 2 25.58 44.54 25.74
N LYS A 3 26.84 44.40 25.33
CA LYS A 3 27.22 43.61 24.14
C LYS A 3 26.92 42.11 24.28
N TYR A 4 27.09 41.56 25.49
CA TYR A 4 26.79 40.15 25.76
C TYR A 4 25.28 39.88 25.84
N VAL A 5 24.51 40.84 26.37
CA VAL A 5 23.05 40.77 26.37
C VAL A 5 22.52 40.79 24.93
N VAL A 6 23.02 41.69 24.08
CA VAL A 6 22.65 41.73 22.66
C VAL A 6 23.02 40.42 21.95
N LEU A 7 24.25 39.91 22.16
CA LEU A 7 24.68 38.64 21.58
C LEU A 7 23.78 37.47 22.00
N PHE A 8 23.41 37.40 23.28
CA PHE A 8 22.52 36.37 23.80
C PHE A 8 21.15 36.39 23.10
N PHE A 9 20.53 37.57 22.96
CA PHE A 9 19.27 37.69 22.23
C PHE A 9 19.40 37.30 20.76
N CYS A 10 20.49 37.68 20.09
CA CYS A 10 20.74 37.25 18.71
C CYS A 10 20.83 35.73 18.59
N ILE A 11 21.50 35.05 19.52
CA ILE A 11 21.60 33.58 19.53
C ILE A 11 20.23 32.94 19.74
N VAL A 12 19.43 33.45 20.69
CA VAL A 12 18.07 32.94 20.95
C VAL A 12 17.19 33.08 19.70
N VAL A 13 17.24 34.21 19.00
CA VAL A 13 16.49 34.42 17.75
C VAL A 13 16.97 33.50 16.63
N LEU A 14 18.28 33.27 16.52
CA LEU A 14 18.85 32.37 15.52
C LEU A 14 18.42 30.92 15.75
N LEU A 15 18.52 30.45 17.00
CA LEU A 15 18.10 29.10 17.38
C LEU A 15 16.60 28.91 17.20
N GLY A 16 15.79 29.89 17.61
CA GLY A 16 14.34 29.89 17.38
C GLY A 16 14.00 29.75 15.89
N SER A 17 14.62 30.56 15.04
CA SER A 17 14.43 30.49 13.58
C SER A 17 14.82 29.13 13.00
N ALA A 18 15.94 28.56 13.43
CA ALA A 18 16.40 27.25 12.96
C ALA A 18 15.42 26.12 13.33
N THR A 19 14.90 26.13 14.57
CA THR A 19 13.89 25.14 15.00
C THR A 19 12.58 25.28 14.23
N LEU A 20 12.15 26.50 13.93
CA LEU A 20 10.92 26.77 13.20
C LEU A 20 11.00 26.25 11.76
N ILE A 21 12.15 26.41 11.10
CA ILE A 21 12.40 25.86 9.77
C ILE A 21 12.25 24.34 9.81
N GLY A 22 12.92 23.66 10.75
CA GLY A 22 12.87 22.20 10.87
C GLY A 22 11.45 21.65 11.11
N VAL A 23 10.67 22.31 11.98
CA VAL A 23 9.27 21.94 12.24
C VAL A 23 8.41 22.15 10.99
N THR A 24 8.58 23.28 10.30
CA THR A 24 7.78 23.60 9.11
C THR A 24 8.10 22.66 7.95
N THR A 25 9.37 22.33 7.74
CA THR A 25 9.77 21.36 6.72
C THR A 25 9.26 19.96 7.06
N SER A 26 9.36 19.54 8.33
CA SER A 26 8.87 18.22 8.73
C SER A 26 7.35 18.08 8.62
N ALA A 27 6.59 19.11 9.00
CA ALA A 27 5.14 19.14 8.82
C ALA A 27 4.76 19.10 7.34
N ARG A 28 5.40 19.94 6.51
CA ARG A 28 5.21 19.93 5.06
C ARG A 28 5.53 18.56 4.45
N ASP A 29 6.64 17.96 4.83
CA ASP A 29 7.05 16.65 4.30
C ASP A 29 6.10 15.54 4.72
N TYR A 30 5.48 15.64 5.91
CA TYR A 30 4.45 14.73 6.37
C TYR A 30 3.14 14.89 5.58
N ASP A 31 2.68 16.13 5.41
CA ASP A 31 1.43 16.43 4.69
C ASP A 31 1.53 16.13 3.19
N LEU A 32 2.73 16.28 2.61
CA LEU A 32 2.99 16.04 1.19
C LEU A 32 3.54 14.64 0.88
N ARG A 33 3.51 13.70 1.83
CA ARG A 33 3.94 12.31 1.54
C ARG A 33 3.12 11.73 0.40
N GLY A 34 3.80 11.24 -0.63
CA GLY A 34 3.15 10.66 -1.81
C GLY A 34 2.68 11.68 -2.86
N TYR A 35 2.78 12.99 -2.59
CA TYR A 35 2.56 14.03 -3.59
C TYR A 35 3.85 14.30 -4.36
N THR A 36 3.85 14.00 -5.66
CA THR A 36 4.93 14.39 -6.58
C THR A 36 4.55 15.66 -7.33
N ASN A 37 5.41 16.67 -7.36
CA ASN A 37 5.15 17.89 -8.12
C ASN A 37 5.31 17.62 -9.64
N ALA A 38 4.19 17.36 -10.31
CA ALA A 38 4.13 17.06 -11.73
C ALA A 38 4.52 18.23 -12.66
N THR A 39 4.74 19.45 -12.13
CA THR A 39 5.20 20.61 -12.92
C THR A 39 6.72 20.78 -12.93
N LEU A 40 7.44 20.07 -12.05
CA LEU A 40 8.91 20.15 -11.96
C LEU A 40 9.61 19.03 -12.72
N ASP A 41 8.94 17.91 -12.93
CA ASP A 41 9.46 16.77 -13.68
C ASP A 41 8.36 16.18 -14.57
N ALA A 42 8.63 16.14 -15.88
CA ALA A 42 7.76 15.55 -16.89
C ALA A 42 8.00 14.04 -17.08
N ASN A 43 9.01 13.46 -16.41
CA ASN A 43 9.16 12.00 -16.26
C ASN A 43 8.13 11.47 -15.25
N LEU A 44 6.85 11.71 -15.51
CA LEU A 44 5.83 10.88 -14.92
C LEU A 44 6.03 9.47 -15.50
N PRO A 45 6.31 8.44 -14.69
CA PRO A 45 6.29 7.09 -15.21
C PRO A 45 4.94 6.90 -15.90
N TYR A 46 4.96 6.38 -17.13
CA TYR A 46 3.73 6.12 -17.88
C TYR A 46 2.85 5.16 -17.07
N ARG A 47 1.92 5.72 -16.30
CA ARG A 47 0.94 4.97 -15.53
C ARG A 47 -0.26 4.81 -16.43
N ILE A 48 -0.37 3.66 -17.08
CA ILE A 48 -1.69 3.20 -17.52
C ILE A 48 -2.53 3.15 -16.23
N PRO A 49 -3.63 3.90 -16.09
CA PRO A 49 -4.48 3.79 -14.91
C PRO A 49 -5.12 2.40 -14.94
N ARG A 50 -4.45 1.43 -14.33
CA ARG A 50 -4.92 0.05 -14.22
C ARG A 50 -5.89 0.01 -13.04
N PHE A 51 -7.19 0.04 -13.33
CA PHE A 51 -8.26 0.05 -12.33
C PHE A 51 -8.15 -1.19 -11.44
N GLY A 52 -8.28 -0.99 -10.13
CA GLY A 52 -8.14 -2.04 -9.13
C GLY A 52 -9.33 -2.10 -8.18
N ILE A 53 -9.68 -3.30 -7.73
CA ILE A 53 -10.78 -3.55 -6.80
C ILE A 53 -10.33 -4.39 -5.61
N ASN A 54 -11.05 -4.27 -4.50
CA ASN A 54 -11.01 -5.28 -3.44
C ASN A 54 -12.07 -6.33 -3.75
N ALA A 55 -11.71 -7.61 -3.71
CA ALA A 55 -12.65 -8.70 -3.89
C ALA A 55 -12.37 -9.79 -2.86
N ASP A 56 -13.44 -10.48 -2.42
CA ASP A 56 -13.30 -11.74 -1.71
C ASP A 56 -13.65 -12.89 -2.65
N LEU A 57 -12.66 -13.42 -3.35
CA LEU A 57 -12.80 -14.48 -4.35
C LEU A 57 -13.13 -15.84 -3.72
N ARG A 58 -12.93 -15.99 -2.40
CA ARG A 58 -13.25 -17.22 -1.65
C ARG A 58 -14.75 -17.54 -1.62
N GLN A 59 -15.60 -16.55 -1.94
CA GLN A 59 -17.04 -16.72 -2.02
C GLN A 59 -17.49 -17.53 -3.25
N TYR A 60 -16.62 -17.67 -4.26
CA TYR A 60 -16.94 -18.36 -5.51
C TYR A 60 -16.40 -19.79 -5.50
N SER A 61 -17.11 -20.68 -6.19
CA SER A 61 -16.59 -22.02 -6.46
C SER A 61 -15.40 -21.96 -7.42
N PRO A 62 -14.49 -22.96 -7.41
CA PRO A 62 -13.40 -23.05 -8.38
C PRO A 62 -13.86 -22.98 -9.84
N GLN A 63 -15.07 -23.48 -10.13
CA GLN A 63 -15.65 -23.49 -11.48
C GLN A 63 -16.18 -22.11 -11.89
N ASP A 64 -16.62 -21.29 -10.94
CA ASP A 64 -17.18 -19.96 -11.19
C ASP A 64 -16.10 -18.86 -11.25
N LEU A 65 -14.94 -19.09 -10.61
CA LEU A 65 -13.84 -18.11 -10.56
C LEU A 65 -13.46 -17.54 -11.94
N PRO A 66 -13.22 -18.36 -12.99
CA PRO A 66 -12.87 -17.84 -14.31
C PRO A 66 -13.94 -16.91 -14.89
N ILE A 67 -15.23 -17.25 -14.70
CA ILE A 67 -16.36 -16.47 -15.20
C ILE A 67 -16.40 -15.09 -14.52
N GLN A 68 -16.24 -15.05 -13.19
CA GLN A 68 -16.24 -13.80 -12.43
C GLN A 68 -15.05 -12.91 -12.82
N LEU A 69 -13.87 -13.50 -12.98
CA LEU A 69 -12.69 -12.76 -13.41
C LEU A 69 -12.82 -12.24 -14.85
N ASP A 70 -13.49 -12.97 -15.75
CA ASP A 70 -13.79 -12.48 -17.11
C ASP A 70 -14.76 -11.29 -17.10
N MET A 71 -15.76 -11.31 -16.20
CA MET A 71 -16.65 -10.17 -15.99
C MET A 71 -15.89 -8.95 -15.44
N MET A 72 -14.99 -9.16 -14.47
CA MET A 72 -14.13 -8.09 -13.94
C MET A 72 -13.25 -7.49 -15.03
N LYS A 73 -12.63 -8.33 -15.86
CA LYS A 73 -11.84 -7.88 -17.01
C LYS A 73 -12.68 -7.07 -17.99
N ALA A 74 -13.90 -7.53 -18.33
CA ALA A 74 -14.80 -6.80 -19.21
C ALA A 74 -15.18 -5.42 -18.66
N ALA A 75 -15.23 -5.27 -17.34
CA ALA A 75 -15.40 -4.00 -16.64
C ALA A 75 -14.12 -3.14 -16.56
N GLY A 76 -12.99 -3.60 -17.13
CA GLY A 76 -11.71 -2.88 -17.14
C GLY A 76 -10.87 -3.05 -15.87
N VAL A 77 -11.21 -4.00 -14.99
CA VAL A 77 -10.41 -4.32 -13.80
C VAL A 77 -9.12 -4.99 -14.23
N TYR A 78 -8.01 -4.49 -13.70
CA TYR A 78 -6.69 -5.10 -13.86
C TYR A 78 -6.19 -5.66 -12.53
N TRP A 79 -6.28 -4.89 -11.45
CA TRP A 79 -5.78 -5.30 -10.14
C TRP A 79 -6.92 -5.86 -9.28
N VAL A 80 -6.73 -7.06 -8.74
CA VAL A 80 -7.65 -7.66 -7.77
C VAL A 80 -6.92 -7.83 -6.45
N ARG A 81 -7.39 -7.14 -5.40
CA ARG A 81 -6.84 -7.26 -4.05
C ARG A 81 -7.62 -8.29 -3.25
N GLN A 82 -6.95 -9.36 -2.84
CA GLN A 82 -7.50 -10.48 -2.08
C GLN A 82 -6.78 -10.60 -0.73
N PHE A 83 -7.55 -10.76 0.35
CA PHE A 83 -7.00 -11.12 1.64
C PHE A 83 -6.80 -12.64 1.75
N ILE A 84 -5.64 -13.04 2.27
CA ILE A 84 -5.38 -14.40 2.74
C ILE A 84 -5.18 -14.31 4.24
N TYR A 85 -5.92 -15.11 5.00
CA TYR A 85 -5.90 -15.02 6.45
C TYR A 85 -4.93 -16.04 7.04
N TRP A 86 -3.90 -15.58 7.74
CA TRP A 86 -2.84 -16.46 8.24
C TRP A 86 -3.38 -17.50 9.23
N ASP A 87 -4.29 -17.07 10.09
CA ASP A 87 -4.98 -17.92 11.08
C ASP A 87 -5.87 -19.01 10.45
N GLU A 88 -6.27 -18.86 9.19
CA GLU A 88 -7.02 -19.88 8.45
C GLU A 88 -6.11 -20.83 7.67
N ILE A 89 -4.98 -20.33 7.14
CA ILE A 89 -4.04 -21.15 6.37
C ILE A 89 -3.08 -21.95 7.24
N GLU A 90 -2.76 -21.49 8.45
CA GLU A 90 -1.81 -22.13 9.37
C GLU A 90 -2.41 -22.21 10.78
N THR A 91 -3.34 -23.15 10.97
CA THR A 91 -4.06 -23.32 12.24
C THR A 91 -3.16 -23.82 13.38
N SER A 92 -2.11 -24.57 13.04
CA SER A 92 -1.06 -25.03 13.94
C SER A 92 0.30 -24.74 13.32
N VAL A 93 1.33 -24.52 14.14
CA VAL A 93 2.70 -24.26 13.68
C VAL A 93 3.15 -25.34 12.67
N GLY A 94 3.43 -24.90 11.43
CA GLY A 94 3.90 -25.77 10.35
C GLY A 94 2.82 -26.61 9.65
N GLU A 95 1.55 -26.53 10.07
CA GLU A 95 0.42 -27.22 9.44
C GLU A 95 -0.33 -26.27 8.51
N TYR A 96 -0.09 -26.38 7.21
CA TYR A 96 -0.70 -25.50 6.21
C TYR A 96 -1.91 -26.11 5.48
N ASN A 97 -2.99 -25.33 5.36
CA ASN A 97 -4.15 -25.66 4.54
C ASN A 97 -4.37 -24.60 3.44
N TRP A 98 -4.03 -24.97 2.21
CA TRP A 98 -4.16 -24.10 1.03
C TRP A 98 -5.42 -24.36 0.19
N GLN A 99 -6.30 -25.27 0.62
CA GLN A 99 -7.42 -25.76 -0.20
C GLN A 99 -8.34 -24.66 -0.76
N GLN A 100 -8.58 -23.59 0.01
CA GLN A 100 -9.43 -22.48 -0.43
C GLN A 100 -8.68 -21.45 -1.31
N ILE A 101 -7.35 -21.41 -1.20
CA ILE A 101 -6.50 -20.41 -1.85
C ILE A 101 -5.96 -20.91 -3.18
N ASP A 102 -5.58 -22.19 -3.27
CA ASP A 102 -5.00 -22.78 -4.49
C ASP A 102 -5.86 -22.50 -5.74
N PRO A 103 -7.20 -22.69 -5.72
CA PRO A 103 -8.03 -22.41 -6.89
C PRO A 103 -8.00 -20.94 -7.33
N ILE A 104 -7.86 -20.02 -6.37
CA ILE A 104 -7.74 -18.59 -6.64
C ILE A 104 -6.41 -18.33 -7.35
N ILE A 105 -5.29 -18.79 -6.78
CA ILE A 105 -3.96 -18.59 -7.37
C ILE A 105 -3.88 -19.19 -8.77
N ASP A 106 -4.42 -20.40 -8.97
CA ASP A 106 -4.43 -21.07 -10.26
C ASP A 106 -5.28 -20.34 -11.30
N SER A 107 -6.36 -19.66 -10.89
CA SER A 107 -7.20 -18.84 -11.78
C SER A 107 -6.45 -17.62 -12.34
N PHE A 108 -5.39 -17.14 -11.68
CA PHE A 108 -4.54 -16.04 -12.16
C PHE A 108 -3.25 -16.52 -12.85
N ARG A 109 -2.81 -17.76 -12.62
CA ARG A 109 -1.49 -18.27 -13.07
C ARG A 109 -1.19 -18.06 -14.57
N ASN A 110 -2.21 -18.19 -15.41
CA ASN A 110 -2.08 -18.08 -16.87
C ASN A 110 -2.67 -16.79 -17.47
N ARG A 111 -3.08 -15.83 -16.62
CA ARG A 111 -3.63 -14.55 -17.06
C ARG A 111 -2.51 -13.52 -17.26
N LEU A 112 -2.58 -12.75 -18.35
CA LEU A 112 -1.67 -11.63 -18.65
C LEU A 112 -2.38 -10.27 -18.58
N ASP A 113 -3.70 -10.30 -18.44
CA ASP A 113 -4.62 -9.17 -18.53
C ASP A 113 -5.12 -8.68 -17.17
N MET A 114 -4.78 -9.40 -16.10
CA MET A 114 -5.13 -9.07 -14.71
C MET A 114 -4.01 -9.55 -13.78
N GLU A 115 -3.84 -8.85 -12.66
CA GLU A 115 -2.88 -9.18 -11.60
C GLU A 115 -3.56 -9.31 -10.24
N LEU A 116 -3.11 -10.29 -9.46
CA LEU A 116 -3.58 -10.55 -8.09
C LEU A 116 -2.64 -9.89 -7.08
N ALA A 117 -3.17 -8.97 -6.29
CA ALA A 117 -2.50 -8.39 -5.14
C ALA A 117 -2.93 -9.12 -3.85
N VAL A 118 -2.08 -10.00 -3.36
CA VAL A 118 -2.32 -10.77 -2.14
C VAL A 118 -1.95 -9.96 -0.91
N VAL A 119 -2.81 -9.98 0.10
CA VAL A 119 -2.52 -9.40 1.42
C VAL A 119 -2.68 -10.48 2.48
N LEU A 120 -1.57 -10.87 3.10
CA LEU A 120 -1.58 -11.70 4.29
C LEU A 120 -2.12 -10.88 5.48
N PHE A 121 -3.13 -11.38 6.15
CA PHE A 121 -3.84 -10.66 7.19
C PHE A 121 -4.26 -11.57 8.35
N ARG A 122 -4.47 -10.99 9.54
CA ARG A 122 -4.61 -11.69 10.83
C ARG A 122 -3.40 -12.57 11.17
N SER A 123 -3.09 -12.67 12.46
CA SER A 123 -2.07 -13.59 12.97
C SER A 123 -2.77 -14.75 13.66
N PRO A 124 -2.26 -15.99 13.56
CA PRO A 124 -2.75 -17.12 14.32
C PRO A 124 -2.44 -16.94 15.82
N ASP A 125 -3.19 -17.64 16.67
CA ASP A 125 -3.07 -17.54 18.14
C ASP A 125 -1.69 -18.00 18.67
N TRP A 126 -0.95 -18.79 17.91
CA TRP A 126 0.35 -19.32 18.30
C TRP A 126 1.53 -18.39 17.99
N ALA A 127 1.33 -17.31 17.22
CA ALA A 127 2.39 -16.44 16.70
C ALA A 127 2.77 -15.28 17.64
#